data_AF-A0A940JGA6-F1
#
_entry.id   AF-A0A940JGA6-F1
#
_cell.length_a   1.000
_cell.length_b   1.000
_cell.length_c   1.000
_cell.angle_alpha   90.00
_cell.angle_beta   90.00
_cell.angle_gamma   90.00
#
_symmetry.space_group_name_H-M   'P 1'
#
loop_
_entity.id
_entity.type
_entity.pdbx_description
1 polymer ?
#
loop_
_entity_poly.entity_id
_entity_poly.type
_entity_poly.pdbx_seq_one_letter_code
_entity_poly.pdbx_strand_id
1 'polypeptide(L)'
;MRREGGLLVADRLPAWAFGRGGTTVGGVFLTRGAARPEVLEHEAVHREQWRRFGLAMIPLYLAAGRDPHGNRFEVQADLVKGGYLAPGATSSSGTAGGTPSRATGRT
;
A
#
# COMPACT_ATOMS: atom_id res chain seq x y z
N MET A 1 -4.55 -15.81 -17.08
CA MET A 1 -5.29 -14.65 -16.52
C MET A 1 -6.60 -15.15 -15.93
N ARG A 2 -7.00 -14.61 -14.77
CA ARG A 2 -8.26 -14.94 -14.08
C ARG A 2 -8.87 -13.69 -13.43
N ARG A 3 -10.14 -13.75 -13.03
CA ARG A 3 -10.82 -12.68 -12.26
C ARG A 3 -10.94 -13.08 -10.80
N GLU A 4 -10.51 -12.23 -9.89
CA GLU A 4 -10.53 -12.51 -8.45
C GLU A 4 -10.46 -11.20 -7.65
N GLY A 5 -11.24 -11.05 -6.58
CA GLY A 5 -11.23 -9.82 -5.76
C GLY A 5 -11.55 -8.53 -6.53
N GLY A 6 -12.24 -8.65 -7.68
CA GLY A 6 -12.48 -7.53 -8.61
C GLY A 6 -11.29 -7.15 -9.51
N LEU A 7 -10.15 -7.83 -9.40
CA LEU A 7 -8.97 -7.65 -10.24
C LEU A 7 -8.96 -8.63 -11.42
N LEU A 8 -8.25 -8.25 -12.48
CA LEU A 8 -7.72 -9.20 -13.46
C LEU A 8 -6.33 -9.64 -13.00
N VAL A 9 -6.16 -10.89 -12.60
CA VAL A 9 -4.87 -11.41 -12.15
C VAL A 9 -4.14 -12.05 -13.33
N ALA A 10 -2.97 -11.50 -13.65
CA ALA A 10 -2.02 -12.06 -14.60
C ALA A 10 -0.89 -12.75 -13.83
N ASP A 11 -1.04 -14.06 -13.62
CA ASP A 11 -0.04 -14.92 -13.00
C ASP A 11 0.99 -15.45 -14.02
N ARG A 12 2.06 -16.07 -13.51
CA ARG A 12 3.16 -16.69 -14.27
C ARG A 12 3.99 -15.73 -15.13
N LEU A 13 4.06 -14.46 -14.73
CA LEU A 13 4.91 -13.48 -15.38
C LEU A 13 6.38 -13.60 -14.93
N PRO A 14 7.35 -13.21 -15.79
CA PRO A 14 8.75 -13.14 -15.43
C PRO A 14 9.02 -12.05 -14.39
N ALA A 15 10.12 -12.19 -13.64
CA ALA A 15 10.43 -11.32 -12.50
C ALA A 15 10.61 -9.84 -12.80
N TRP A 16 11.06 -9.51 -13.99
CA TRP A 16 11.29 -8.14 -14.40
C TRP A 16 10.00 -7.37 -14.69
N ALA A 17 8.85 -8.05 -14.78
CA ALA A 17 7.58 -7.44 -15.19
C ALA A 17 6.81 -6.78 -14.03
N PHE A 18 7.22 -7.00 -12.77
CA PHE A 18 6.52 -6.50 -11.59
C PHE A 18 7.48 -6.33 -10.40
N GLY A 19 7.03 -5.66 -9.34
CA GLY A 19 7.81 -5.42 -8.12
C GLY A 19 7.96 -6.62 -7.17
N ARG A 20 8.22 -6.33 -5.88
CA ARG A 20 8.60 -7.30 -4.83
C ARG A 20 7.67 -8.52 -4.64
N GLY A 21 6.40 -8.41 -5.01
CA GLY A 21 5.40 -9.49 -4.90
C GLY A 21 4.29 -9.42 -5.95
N GLY A 22 4.11 -8.24 -6.54
CA GLY A 22 3.24 -7.99 -7.67
C GLY A 22 3.14 -6.49 -7.90
N THR A 23 2.34 -6.09 -8.89
CA THR A 23 2.06 -4.69 -9.18
C THR A 23 0.68 -4.57 -9.81
N THR A 24 -0.16 -3.69 -9.27
CA THR A 24 -1.43 -3.34 -9.91
C THR A 24 -1.26 -2.15 -10.84
N VAL A 25 -1.64 -2.34 -12.10
CA VAL A 25 -1.73 -1.29 -13.12
C VAL A 25 -3.16 -1.24 -13.64
N GLY A 26 -3.84 -0.13 -13.38
CA GLY A 26 -5.27 -0.01 -13.68
C GLY A 26 -6.09 -0.99 -12.84
N GLY A 27 -6.65 -2.01 -13.49
CA GLY A 27 -7.37 -3.11 -12.82
C GLY A 27 -6.68 -4.47 -12.93
N VAL A 28 -5.44 -4.50 -13.41
CA VAL A 28 -4.69 -5.74 -13.64
C VAL A 28 -3.59 -5.88 -12.59
N PHE A 29 -3.65 -6.97 -11.83
CA PHE A 29 -2.60 -7.35 -10.89
C PHE A 29 -1.61 -8.30 -11.56
N LEU A 30 -0.37 -7.86 -11.70
CA LEU A 30 0.74 -8.58 -12.32
C LEU A 30 1.52 -9.34 -11.24
N THR A 31 1.67 -10.65 -11.38
CA THR A 31 2.46 -11.47 -10.43
C THR A 31 2.99 -12.74 -11.10
N ARG A 32 3.84 -13.49 -10.38
CA ARG A 32 4.35 -14.80 -10.83
C ARG A 32 3.55 -15.98 -10.28
N GLY A 33 3.00 -15.86 -9.09
CA GLY A 33 2.39 -16.98 -8.37
C GLY A 33 0.99 -16.71 -7.86
N ALA A 34 0.47 -17.65 -7.06
CA ALA A 34 -0.75 -17.41 -6.29
C ALA A 34 -0.48 -16.32 -5.25
N ALA A 35 -1.42 -15.38 -5.15
CA ALA A 35 -1.40 -14.36 -4.11
C ALA A 35 -2.28 -14.82 -2.94
N ARG A 36 -1.89 -14.45 -1.72
CA ARG A 36 -2.72 -14.68 -0.55
C ARG A 36 -3.98 -13.79 -0.62
N PRO A 37 -5.11 -14.19 -0.02
CA PRO A 37 -6.33 -13.38 -0.04
C PRO A 37 -6.13 -11.95 0.44
N GLU A 38 -5.30 -11.74 1.46
CA GLU A 38 -5.02 -10.42 2.02
C GLU A 38 -4.29 -9.51 1.02
N VAL A 39 -3.38 -10.08 0.22
CA VAL A 39 -2.71 -9.34 -0.85
C VAL A 39 -3.72 -8.91 -1.91
N LEU A 40 -4.69 -9.76 -2.26
CA LEU A 40 -5.73 -9.37 -3.21
C LEU A 40 -6.61 -8.22 -2.69
N GLU A 41 -6.88 -8.17 -1.38
CA GLU A 41 -7.57 -7.04 -0.75
C GLU A 41 -6.75 -5.75 -0.83
N HIS A 42 -5.45 -5.82 -0.57
CA HIS A 42 -4.51 -4.71 -0.72
C HIS A 42 -4.50 -4.17 -2.17
N GLU A 43 -4.35 -5.07 -3.15
CA GLU A 43 -4.33 -4.72 -4.57
C GLU A 43 -5.69 -4.17 -5.07
N ALA A 44 -6.80 -4.58 -4.46
CA ALA A 44 -8.12 -4.01 -4.75
C ALA A 44 -8.21 -2.52 -4.36
N VAL A 45 -7.49 -2.09 -3.32
CA VAL A 45 -7.38 -0.66 -2.97
C VAL A 45 -6.57 0.08 -4.04
N HIS A 46 -5.46 -0.49 -4.51
CA HIS A 46 -4.70 0.11 -5.63
C HIS A 46 -5.55 0.22 -6.89
N ARG A 47 -6.38 -0.78 -7.20
CA ARG A 47 -7.34 -0.68 -8.32
C ARG A 47 -8.27 0.52 -8.15
N GLU A 48 -8.80 0.75 -6.95
CA GLU A 48 -9.69 1.90 -6.72
C GLU A 48 -8.93 3.23 -6.82
N GLN A 49 -7.68 3.28 -6.33
CA GLN A 49 -6.81 4.44 -6.53
C GLN A 49 -6.55 4.69 -8.03
N TRP A 50 -6.31 3.65 -8.82
CA TRP A 50 -6.20 3.75 -10.27
C TRP A 50 -7.49 4.20 -10.95
N ARG A 51 -8.66 3.74 -10.48
CA ARG A 51 -9.95 4.23 -10.98
C ARG A 51 -10.16 5.71 -10.69
N ARG A 52 -9.66 6.20 -9.54
CA ARG A 52 -9.77 7.61 -9.13
C ARG A 52 -8.78 8.52 -9.86
N PHE A 53 -7.52 8.12 -9.98
CA PHE A 53 -6.44 8.99 -10.46
C PHE A 53 -6.01 8.68 -11.90
N GLY A 54 -6.39 7.53 -12.46
CA GLY A 54 -5.93 7.10 -13.78
C GLY A 54 -4.41 7.11 -13.89
N LEU A 55 -3.89 7.55 -15.04
CA LEU A 55 -2.45 7.65 -15.29
C LEU A 55 -1.73 8.61 -14.32
N ALA A 56 -2.43 9.57 -13.70
CA ALA A 56 -1.85 10.46 -12.70
C ALA A 56 -1.40 9.70 -11.44
N MET A 57 -1.88 8.47 -11.23
CA MET A 57 -1.41 7.60 -10.16
C MET A 57 0.11 7.41 -10.20
N ILE A 58 0.72 7.26 -11.38
CA ILE A 58 2.16 7.01 -11.54
C ILE A 58 3.01 8.12 -10.89
N PRO A 59 2.91 9.40 -11.31
CA PRO A 59 3.70 10.46 -10.69
C PRO A 59 3.29 10.72 -9.24
N LEU A 60 2.01 10.58 -8.88
CA LEU A 60 1.55 10.77 -7.51
C LEU A 60 2.17 9.74 -6.56
N TYR A 61 2.24 8.49 -6.98
CA TYR A 61 2.82 7.41 -6.19
C TYR A 61 4.31 7.61 -5.96
N LEU A 62 5.05 8.02 -7.00
CA LEU A 62 6.47 8.34 -6.89
C LEU A 62 6.70 9.54 -5.96
N ALA A 63 5.87 10.57 -6.05
CA ALA A 63 5.94 11.75 -5.18
C ALA A 63 5.60 11.43 -3.71
N ALA A 64 4.77 10.41 -3.46
CA ALA A 64 4.45 9.94 -2.11
C ALA A 64 5.61 9.19 -1.42
N GLY A 65 6.73 8.94 -2.14
CA GLY A 65 7.93 8.33 -1.60
C GLY A 65 8.09 6.86 -1.97
N ARG A 66 9.36 6.41 -2.01
CA ARG A 66 9.72 5.02 -2.32
C ARG A 66 9.62 4.08 -1.13
N ASP A 67 9.66 4.62 0.08
CA ASP A 67 9.46 3.84 1.29
C ASP A 67 7.96 3.55 1.46
N PRO A 68 7.52 2.27 1.39
CA PRO A 68 6.11 1.92 1.54
C PRO A 68 5.52 2.33 2.89
N HIS A 69 6.35 2.41 3.94
CA HIS A 69 5.88 2.80 5.28
C HIS A 69 5.47 4.29 5.36
N GLY A 70 6.05 5.14 4.51
CA GLY A 70 5.69 6.56 4.37
C GLY A 70 4.76 6.87 3.20
N ASN A 71 4.62 5.93 2.26
CA ASN A 71 3.80 6.15 1.07
C ASN A 71 2.31 6.04 1.42
N ARG A 72 1.59 7.17 1.33
CA ARG A 72 0.16 7.22 1.66
C ARG A 72 -0.71 6.21 0.91
N PHE A 73 -0.32 5.81 -0.32
CA PHE A 73 -1.09 4.87 -1.13
C PHE A 73 -0.94 3.44 -0.61
N GLU A 74 0.27 3.08 -0.17
CA GLU A 74 0.60 1.80 0.46
C GLU A 74 -0.03 1.70 1.86
N VAL A 75 0.04 2.79 2.65
CA VAL A 75 -0.59 2.86 3.97
C VAL A 75 -2.12 2.72 3.85
N GLN A 76 -2.75 3.40 2.88
CA GLN A 76 -4.18 3.27 2.64
C GLN A 76 -4.57 1.86 2.18
N ALA A 77 -3.69 1.17 1.47
CA ALA A 77 -3.89 -0.21 1.03
C ALA A 77 -3.64 -1.25 2.15
N ASP A 78 -3.31 -0.81 3.36
CA ASP A 78 -2.95 -1.64 4.52
C ASP A 78 -1.64 -2.42 4.31
N LEU A 79 -0.62 -2.01 5.07
CA LEU A 79 0.73 -2.55 5.00
C LEU A 79 0.82 -4.02 5.48
N VAL A 80 -0.07 -4.47 6.37
CA VAL A 80 -0.09 -5.87 6.82
C VAL A 80 -0.59 -6.75 5.68
N LYS A 81 -1.65 -6.31 5.01
CA LYS A 81 -2.24 -7.00 3.86
C LYS A 81 -1.27 -7.07 2.67
N GLY A 82 -0.53 -5.99 2.42
CA GLY A 82 0.58 -5.95 1.44
C GLY A 82 1.82 -6.76 1.83
N GLY A 83 1.90 -7.26 3.07
CA GLY A 83 3.06 -8.02 3.57
C GLY A 83 4.30 -7.17 3.86
N TYR A 84 4.11 -5.87 4.09
CA TYR A 84 5.15 -4.95 4.56
C TYR A 84 5.28 -4.95 6.09
N LEU A 85 4.21 -5.29 6.81
CA LEU A 85 4.20 -5.43 8.27
C LEU A 85 3.75 -6.82 8.71
N ALA A 86 4.22 -7.23 9.88
CA ALA A 86 3.70 -8.42 10.56
C ALA A 86 2.30 -8.13 11.15
N PRO A 87 1.39 -9.12 11.18
CA PRO A 87 0.12 -8.98 11.89
C PRO A 87 0.36 -8.55 13.35
N GLY A 88 -0.35 -7.51 13.81
CA GLY A 88 -0.21 -6.97 15.17
C GLY A 88 0.89 -5.90 15.34
N ALA A 89 1.71 -5.63 14.31
CA ALA A 89 2.55 -4.44 14.32
C ALA A 89 1.66 -3.20 14.12
N THR A 90 1.36 -2.47 15.19
CA THR A 90 0.66 -1.19 15.10
C THR A 90 1.49 -0.20 14.30
N SER A 91 0.95 0.27 13.17
CA SER A 91 1.47 1.43 12.45
C SER A 91 1.45 2.64 13.38
N SER A 92 2.57 2.95 14.03
CA SER A 92 2.71 4.17 14.82
C SER A 92 2.73 5.37 13.87
N SER A 93 1.56 5.89 13.53
CA SER A 93 1.43 7.23 12.96
C SER A 93 1.96 8.21 14.00
N GLY A 94 3.05 8.91 13.66
CA GLY A 94 3.77 9.80 14.55
C GLY A 94 2.87 10.83 15.21
N THR A 95 2.84 10.83 16.55
CA THR A 95 2.41 11.98 17.33
C THR A 95 3.62 12.93 17.40
N ALA A 96 3.54 14.03 16.66
CA ALA A 96 4.45 15.17 16.83
C ALA A 96 4.41 15.61 18.30
N GLY A 97 5.59 15.82 18.88
CA GLY A 97 5.77 16.04 20.31
C GLY A 97 5.00 17.26 20.80
N GLY A 98 4.03 17.02 21.68
CA GLY A 98 3.52 18.05 22.58
C GLY A 98 4.53 18.26 23.70
N THR A 99 5.18 19.42 23.70
CA THR A 99 5.96 19.89 24.85
C THR A 99 5.03 20.09 26.04
N PRO A 100 5.21 19.42 27.20
CA PRO A 100 4.51 19.82 28.41
C PRO A 100 5.26 21.02 29.00
N SER A 101 4.75 22.23 28.78
CA SER A 101 5.20 23.38 29.56
C SER A 101 4.67 23.23 30.98
N ARG A 102 5.60 22.93 31.90
CA ARG A 102 5.35 22.74 33.33
C ARG A 102 4.81 24.04 33.92
N ALA A 103 3.55 24.03 34.31
CA ALA A 103 2.98 25.04 35.18
C ALA A 103 3.65 24.93 36.56
N THR A 104 4.38 25.96 36.98
CA THR A 104 4.73 26.17 38.39
C THR A 104 3.90 27.35 38.86
N GLY A 105 2.84 27.04 39.61
CA GLY A 105 2.09 28.00 40.39
C GLY A 105 2.66 28.10 41.80
N ARG A 106 2.81 29.35 42.25
CA ARG A 106 2.55 29.87 43.62
C ARG A 106 3.48 29.39 44.75
N THR A 107 4.24 30.32 45.33
CA THR A 107 3.89 31.09 46.55
C THR A 107 4.76 32.32 46.64
#